data_AF-A0A1G3AJA8-F1
#
_entry.id   AF-A0A1G3AJA8-F1
#
_cell.length_a   1.000
_cell.length_b   1.000
_cell.length_c   1.000
_cell.angle_alpha   90.00
_cell.angle_beta   90.00
_cell.angle_gamma   90.00
#
_symmetry.space_group_name_H-M   'P 1'
#
loop_
_entity.id
_entity.type
_entity.pdbx_description
1 polymer ?
#
loop_
_entity_poly.entity_id
_entity_poly.type
_entity_poly.pdbx_seq_one_letter_code
_entity_poly.pdbx_strand_id
1 'polypeptide(L)'
;MLADLLDSDDEAKDEAKDEDGKKKKTRYVDKERDDRVGLELDGLDLRTGAWDIEDEEKFDQPGPHTAVTFFRELPQFGLKVSKHFRLAEGPAEENQDGNGKVYHLLFEVKIENIGQEAREVAYQLDGPTGLPAEGKWYASKVGRGWGAVGLRDVVVSWERQVPNLVGCRSIADDDWGTVWRGQSLTYIGVDAQYFAAVMIPKKKNREDLWFAESHPLRVGAVDKDWKIATNTSYRLISEVHTLEPGGSTPQQAFTVFAGPKKPALLAKYELKDLAYYGWFSLVAKAMLWILHAFYKVVPNYGLAIIMLTVLVRGCMFPLSIKQARGAQKMQELQPEIKKIHEQYKNNPEAKIKAQQELFKKHNYNPLSGCLVLFLQLPIFIGLYRGLMVDVELRQAPLLSEAIRWCSNLAAPDMLFDWRGFMPQFVTGGVGFFGLGPYFNLLPILTIALFLVQQKMFMPPAADDQAKMQQNMMKFMMIFMGFVFFKVASGLCLYFIASSLWGVAERKLLPKTAPPGSGGRSETSKPDKRVPQRPKPVEPKPAIPKAPRAGSNHDGAAGSKKKKKKSRGNR
;
A
#
# COMPACT_ATOMS: atom_id res chain seq x y z
N MET A 1 44.87 -3.95 16.24
CA MET A 1 43.78 -3.42 17.07
C MET A 1 42.49 -3.11 16.28
N LEU A 2 42.53 -2.86 14.95
CA LEU A 2 41.32 -2.93 14.09
C LEU A 2 41.08 -4.31 13.44
N ALA A 3 42.12 -5.16 13.34
CA ALA A 3 41.99 -6.52 12.79
C ALA A 3 41.30 -7.52 13.73
N ASP A 4 41.34 -7.29 15.05
CA ASP A 4 40.70 -8.18 16.05
C ASP A 4 39.18 -7.98 16.17
N LEU A 5 38.61 -6.99 15.48
CA LEU A 5 37.17 -6.68 15.48
C LEU A 5 36.40 -7.35 14.32
N LEU A 6 37.10 -8.03 13.40
CA LEU A 6 36.49 -8.67 12.23
C LEU A 6 36.40 -10.20 12.33
N ASP A 7 36.93 -10.81 13.41
CA ASP A 7 37.11 -12.26 13.51
C ASP A 7 36.33 -12.91 14.69
N SER A 8 35.38 -12.20 15.29
CA SER A 8 34.60 -12.72 16.44
C SER A 8 33.09 -12.55 16.28
N ASP A 9 32.52 -12.98 15.16
CA ASP A 9 31.06 -13.07 14.99
C ASP A 9 30.66 -14.37 14.25
N ASP A 10 31.21 -15.50 14.70
CA ASP A 10 30.61 -16.80 14.49
C ASP A 10 29.81 -17.20 15.74
N GLU A 11 28.55 -17.59 15.52
CA GLU A 11 27.57 -18.20 16.45
C GLU A 11 26.72 -17.28 17.36
N ALA A 12 25.47 -17.04 16.94
CA ALA A 12 24.25 -17.37 17.73
C ALA A 12 22.96 -17.10 16.93
N LYS A 13 22.51 -18.06 16.12
CA LYS A 13 21.11 -18.11 15.61
C LYS A 13 20.25 -18.90 16.60
N ASP A 14 19.81 -18.26 17.69
CA ASP A 14 18.79 -18.85 18.56
C ASP A 14 17.37 -18.48 18.09
N GLU A 15 16.65 -19.46 17.54
CA GLU A 15 15.22 -19.37 17.21
C GLU A 15 14.34 -19.38 18.48
N ALA A 16 14.28 -18.27 19.21
CA ALA A 16 13.38 -18.15 20.36
C ALA A 16 11.92 -17.92 19.91
N LYS A 17 11.01 -18.84 20.25
CA LYS A 17 9.55 -18.67 20.19
C LYS A 17 9.05 -18.01 21.48
N ASP A 18 7.97 -17.22 21.42
CA ASP A 18 7.29 -16.72 22.63
C ASP A 18 6.45 -17.83 23.31
N GLU A 19 5.93 -17.57 24.51
CA GLU A 19 5.12 -18.52 25.31
C GLU A 19 3.85 -18.99 24.57
N ASP A 20 3.45 -18.30 23.50
CA ASP A 20 2.29 -18.60 22.64
C ASP A 20 2.67 -19.27 21.30
N GLY A 21 3.96 -19.63 21.10
CA GLY A 21 4.43 -20.37 19.93
C GLY A 21 4.48 -19.57 18.62
N LYS A 22 4.40 -18.24 18.67
CA LYS A 22 4.60 -17.39 17.49
C LYS A 22 6.09 -17.15 17.26
N LYS A 23 6.48 -17.10 15.97
CA LYS A 23 7.82 -16.68 15.57
C LYS A 23 8.06 -15.27 16.10
N LYS A 24 8.94 -15.14 17.08
CA LYS A 24 9.41 -13.86 17.58
C LYS A 24 10.11 -13.19 16.39
N LYS A 25 9.58 -12.06 15.91
CA LYS A 25 10.35 -11.22 14.99
C LYS A 25 11.65 -10.92 15.70
N THR A 26 12.77 -11.36 15.14
CA THR A 26 14.10 -11.03 15.60
C THR A 26 14.21 -9.50 15.57
N ARG A 27 13.98 -8.89 16.74
CA ARG A 27 14.34 -7.51 16.99
C ARG A 27 15.85 -7.55 16.98
N TYR A 28 16.48 -7.05 15.91
CA TYR A 28 17.91 -6.76 15.97
C TYR A 28 18.07 -5.65 17.00
N VAL A 29 18.29 -6.06 18.24
CA VAL A 29 18.75 -5.17 19.30
C VAL A 29 20.25 -5.28 19.18
N ASP A 30 20.82 -4.40 18.37
CA ASP A 30 22.25 -4.19 18.41
C ASP A 30 22.61 -3.84 19.85
N LYS A 31 23.30 -4.76 20.55
CA LYS A 31 23.73 -4.54 21.94
C LYS A 31 24.90 -3.57 21.99
N GLU A 32 25.62 -3.47 20.89
CA GLU A 32 26.41 -2.31 20.52
C GLU A 32 25.49 -1.47 19.65
N ARG A 33 24.75 -0.52 20.24
CA ARG A 33 24.09 0.51 19.44
C ARG A 33 25.01 0.92 18.29
N ASP A 34 24.46 1.35 17.16
CA ASP A 34 25.19 2.21 16.23
C ASP A 34 25.46 3.56 16.93
N ASP A 35 26.27 3.52 18.00
CA ASP A 35 26.92 4.63 18.65
C ASP A 35 27.77 5.34 17.60
N ARG A 36 28.16 4.65 16.52
CA ARG A 36 28.84 5.18 15.34
C ARG A 36 27.96 6.07 14.45
N VAL A 37 26.65 6.21 14.69
CA VAL A 37 25.85 7.29 14.07
C VAL A 37 26.30 8.64 14.64
N GLY A 38 27.26 9.26 13.94
CA GLY A 38 27.80 10.56 14.32
C GLY A 38 29.04 10.48 15.21
N LEU A 39 29.61 9.30 15.47
CA LEU A 39 31.01 9.22 15.89
C LEU A 39 31.88 9.40 14.65
N GLU A 40 32.41 10.61 14.53
CA GLU A 40 33.53 10.87 13.65
C GLU A 40 34.82 10.47 14.40
N LEU A 41 35.91 10.26 13.65
CA LEU A 41 37.21 10.05 14.26
C LEU A 41 37.57 11.28 15.11
N ASP A 42 38.36 11.10 16.17
CA ASP A 42 38.76 12.23 17.01
C ASP A 42 39.39 13.35 16.18
N GLY A 43 38.86 14.57 16.35
CA GLY A 43 39.29 15.76 15.61
C GLY A 43 38.80 15.84 14.15
N LEU A 44 37.93 14.93 13.71
CA LEU A 44 37.30 14.97 12.40
C LEU A 44 35.87 15.52 12.54
N ASP A 45 35.52 16.54 11.75
CA ASP A 45 34.14 17.03 11.64
C ASP A 45 33.76 17.18 10.16
N LEU A 46 33.28 16.11 9.52
CA LEU A 46 32.86 16.11 8.11
C LEU A 46 31.38 16.45 7.93
N ARG A 47 30.58 16.33 8.99
CA ARG A 47 29.13 16.57 8.95
C ARG A 47 28.76 18.04 9.11
N THR A 48 29.40 18.76 10.03
CA THR A 48 29.13 20.17 10.31
C THR A 48 30.29 21.10 9.95
N GLY A 49 31.49 20.56 9.77
CA GLY A 49 32.65 21.36 9.43
C GLY A 49 32.62 21.89 7.99
N ALA A 50 33.35 22.99 7.77
CA ALA A 50 33.48 23.60 6.46
C ALA A 50 34.25 22.69 5.48
N TRP A 51 33.89 22.79 4.21
CA TRP A 51 34.58 22.15 3.09
C TRP A 51 35.08 23.25 2.17
N ASP A 52 36.30 23.10 1.67
CA ASP A 52 36.89 23.99 0.68
C ASP A 52 36.30 23.68 -0.70
N ILE A 53 36.24 24.68 -1.57
CA ILE A 53 35.75 24.54 -2.95
C ILE A 53 36.95 24.56 -3.88
N GLU A 54 37.08 23.53 -4.72
CA GLU A 54 38.09 23.52 -5.78
C GLU A 54 37.72 24.54 -6.87
N ASP A 55 38.71 25.34 -7.30
CA ASP A 55 38.51 26.46 -8.24
C ASP A 55 37.43 27.47 -7.78
N GLU A 56 37.45 27.88 -6.50
CA GLU A 56 36.49 28.82 -5.90
C GLU A 56 36.30 30.10 -6.74
N GLU A 57 37.38 30.66 -7.31
CA GLU A 57 37.33 31.83 -8.20
C GLU A 57 36.44 31.64 -9.44
N LYS A 58 36.32 30.40 -9.93
CA LYS A 58 35.45 30.05 -11.06
C LYS A 58 34.00 29.89 -10.60
N PHE A 59 33.78 29.48 -9.35
CA PHE A 59 32.46 29.35 -8.75
C PHE A 59 31.88 30.70 -8.32
N ASP A 60 32.71 31.68 -7.96
CA ASP A 60 32.29 33.04 -7.62
C ASP A 60 31.90 33.89 -8.85
N GLN A 61 32.27 33.45 -10.06
CA GLN A 61 31.88 34.13 -11.28
C GLN A 61 30.38 33.97 -11.56
N PRO A 62 29.66 35.05 -11.91
CA PRO A 62 28.23 34.96 -12.21
C PRO A 62 27.97 34.08 -13.43
N GLY A 63 27.18 33.01 -13.27
CA GLY A 63 26.78 32.13 -14.36
C GLY A 63 26.15 30.82 -13.87
N PRO A 64 25.65 29.96 -14.76
CA PRO A 64 25.17 28.64 -14.38
C PRO A 64 26.36 27.72 -14.08
N HIS A 65 26.57 27.36 -12.82
CA HIS A 65 27.51 26.32 -12.44
C HIS A 65 26.86 24.95 -12.56
N THR A 66 27.45 24.07 -13.36
CA THR A 66 26.96 22.69 -13.56
C THR A 66 27.76 21.67 -12.78
N ALA A 67 28.90 22.02 -12.20
CA ALA A 67 29.72 21.13 -11.39
C ALA A 67 30.44 21.89 -10.27
N VAL A 68 30.72 21.20 -9.18
CA VAL A 68 31.50 21.69 -8.03
C VAL A 68 32.22 20.53 -7.35
N THR A 69 33.47 20.73 -6.97
CA THR A 69 34.20 19.80 -6.10
C THR A 69 34.37 20.44 -4.73
N PHE A 70 33.84 19.79 -3.71
CA PHE A 70 34.16 20.11 -2.32
C PHE A 70 35.29 19.20 -1.87
N PHE A 71 36.31 19.74 -1.21
CA PHE A 71 37.35 18.92 -0.61
C PHE A 71 37.66 19.34 0.81
N ARG A 72 38.35 18.45 1.51
CA ARG A 72 38.93 18.74 2.81
C ARG A 72 40.20 17.93 3.01
N GLU A 73 41.25 18.63 3.40
CA GLU A 73 42.48 17.99 3.85
C GLU A 73 42.37 17.63 5.32
N LEU A 74 42.89 16.46 5.66
CA LEU A 74 42.91 15.89 7.00
C LEU A 74 44.37 15.63 7.39
N PRO A 75 45.14 16.68 7.75
CA PRO A 75 46.59 16.56 7.94
C PRO A 75 46.97 15.53 9.00
N GLN A 76 46.17 15.42 10.07
CA GLN A 76 46.38 14.43 11.15
C GLN A 76 46.30 12.97 10.68
N PHE A 77 45.65 12.72 9.54
CA PHE A 77 45.54 11.40 8.94
C PHE A 77 46.35 11.25 7.64
N GLY A 78 46.93 12.35 7.13
CA GLY A 78 47.60 12.37 5.82
C GLY A 78 46.65 12.09 4.66
N LEU A 79 45.38 12.50 4.76
CA LEU A 79 44.35 12.21 3.76
C LEU A 79 43.74 13.49 3.19
N LYS A 80 43.30 13.43 1.93
CA LYS A 80 42.40 14.41 1.31
C LYS A 80 41.12 13.71 0.90
N VAL A 81 39.98 14.26 1.30
CA VAL A 81 38.66 13.73 0.92
C VAL A 81 38.01 14.72 -0.03
N SER A 82 37.53 14.24 -1.17
CA SER A 82 36.92 15.05 -2.21
C SER A 82 35.54 14.50 -2.58
N LYS A 83 34.58 15.40 -2.78
CA LYS A 83 33.21 15.15 -3.21
C LYS A 83 32.92 15.98 -4.45
N HIS A 84 32.79 15.32 -5.58
CA HIS A 84 32.47 15.96 -6.84
C HIS A 84 30.99 15.83 -7.13
N PHE A 85 30.31 16.96 -7.34
CA PHE A 85 28.90 17.01 -7.71
C PHE A 85 28.78 17.63 -9.10
N ARG A 86 27.98 17.01 -9.96
CA ARG A 86 27.69 17.52 -11.29
C ARG A 86 26.21 17.39 -11.61
N LEU A 87 25.59 18.50 -12.03
CA LEU A 87 24.27 18.49 -12.63
C LEU A 87 24.35 17.74 -13.95
N ALA A 88 23.37 16.87 -14.19
CA ALA A 88 23.33 16.18 -15.44
C ALA A 88 22.97 17.14 -16.58
N GLU A 89 23.86 17.21 -17.57
CA GLU A 89 23.68 17.98 -18.79
C GLU A 89 22.56 17.32 -19.60
N GLY A 90 21.46 18.05 -19.82
CA GLY A 90 20.34 17.54 -20.61
C GLY A 90 20.76 17.34 -22.07
N PRO A 91 20.26 16.33 -22.79
CA PRO A 91 20.46 16.28 -24.22
C PRO A 91 19.34 17.02 -24.95
N ALA A 92 19.74 17.78 -25.96
CA ALA A 92 18.93 18.10 -27.13
C ALA A 92 18.51 16.83 -27.95
N GLU A 93 18.65 15.61 -27.43
CA GLU A 93 18.44 14.36 -28.17
C GLU A 93 17.68 13.21 -27.45
N GLU A 94 17.16 13.37 -26.22
CA GLU A 94 16.25 12.35 -25.62
C GLU A 94 14.94 12.96 -25.10
N ASN A 95 14.30 13.73 -25.98
CA ASN A 95 12.98 14.30 -25.81
C ASN A 95 11.87 13.28 -26.08
N GLN A 96 11.25 12.66 -25.06
CA GLN A 96 9.88 12.09 -25.20
C GLN A 96 8.99 12.14 -23.93
N ASP A 97 9.40 12.80 -22.84
CA ASP A 97 8.48 13.12 -21.71
C ASP A 97 7.83 14.51 -21.90
N GLY A 98 8.13 15.20 -23.01
CA GLY A 98 7.57 16.51 -23.39
C GLY A 98 8.03 17.71 -22.57
N ASN A 99 8.79 17.53 -21.47
CA ASN A 99 9.15 18.64 -20.56
C ASN A 99 10.66 18.89 -20.38
N GLY A 100 11.55 18.09 -20.98
CA GLY A 100 13.01 18.33 -21.01
C GLY A 100 13.74 18.31 -19.66
N LYS A 101 13.11 17.88 -18.56
CA LYS A 101 13.68 17.97 -17.21
C LYS A 101 14.54 16.75 -16.85
N VAL A 102 15.73 17.03 -16.33
CA VAL A 102 16.65 16.04 -15.76
C VAL A 102 16.44 15.96 -14.25
N TYR A 103 16.38 14.74 -13.71
CA TYR A 103 16.03 14.46 -12.31
C TYR A 103 17.15 13.72 -11.57
N HIS A 104 18.40 13.87 -11.99
CA HIS A 104 19.53 13.30 -11.28
C HIS A 104 20.68 14.28 -11.18
N LEU A 105 21.48 14.09 -10.13
CA LEU A 105 22.83 14.62 -10.05
C LEU A 105 23.81 13.45 -10.15
N LEU A 106 25.01 13.75 -10.63
CA LEU A 106 26.15 12.84 -10.55
C LEU A 106 26.95 13.22 -9.32
N PHE A 107 27.28 12.21 -8.53
CA PHE A 107 28.04 12.36 -7.29
C PHE A 107 29.22 11.42 -7.32
N GLU A 108 30.40 11.91 -6.99
CA GLU A 108 31.60 11.10 -6.88
C GLU A 108 32.30 11.39 -5.55
N VAL A 109 32.84 10.35 -4.93
CA VAL A 109 33.65 10.46 -3.73
C VAL A 109 35.02 9.87 -4.00
N LYS A 110 36.06 10.55 -3.50
CA LYS A 110 37.45 10.14 -3.62
C LYS A 110 38.18 10.42 -2.31
N ILE A 111 39.00 9.47 -1.86
CA ILE A 111 39.95 9.66 -0.77
C ILE A 111 41.34 9.45 -1.33
N GLU A 112 42.22 10.39 -1.05
CA GLU A 112 43.59 10.42 -1.53
C GLU A 112 44.55 10.38 -0.34
N ASN A 113 45.61 9.59 -0.45
CA ASN A 113 46.68 9.56 0.53
C ASN A 113 47.72 10.63 0.16
N ILE A 114 47.69 11.75 0.87
CA ILE A 114 48.63 12.86 0.73
C ILE A 114 49.82 12.73 1.70
N GLY A 115 49.84 11.68 2.53
CA GLY A 115 50.91 11.35 3.45
C GLY A 115 52.05 10.55 2.81
N GLN A 116 52.98 10.11 3.65
CA GLN A 116 54.18 9.37 3.26
C GLN A 116 54.11 7.86 3.58
N GLU A 117 53.06 7.41 4.26
CA GLU A 117 52.88 6.01 4.68
C GLU A 117 51.62 5.43 4.03
N ALA A 118 51.61 4.12 3.77
CA ALA A 118 50.42 3.42 3.31
C ALA A 118 49.31 3.48 4.38
N ARG A 119 48.06 3.63 3.94
CA ARG A 119 46.89 3.76 4.82
C ARG A 119 45.78 2.84 4.37
N GLU A 120 45.19 2.12 5.30
CA GLU A 120 43.90 1.47 5.09
C GLU A 120 42.78 2.45 5.38
N VAL A 121 41.87 2.62 4.43
CA VAL A 121 40.74 3.54 4.56
C VAL A 121 39.44 2.84 4.19
N ALA A 122 38.38 3.15 4.93
CA ALA A 122 37.01 2.89 4.55
C ALA A 122 36.21 4.16 4.84
N TYR A 123 35.07 4.33 4.15
CA TYR A 123 34.23 5.50 4.36
C TYR A 123 32.76 5.11 4.55
N GLN A 124 32.07 5.98 5.27
CA GLN A 124 30.62 5.92 5.43
C GLN A 124 29.97 7.00 4.58
N LEU A 125 28.93 6.62 3.85
CA LEU A 125 28.16 7.51 2.99
C LEU A 125 26.68 7.42 3.35
N ASP A 126 26.15 8.52 3.91
CA ASP A 126 24.72 8.68 4.16
C ASP A 126 24.01 9.17 2.89
N GLY A 127 22.91 8.53 2.53
CA GLY A 127 22.10 8.87 1.37
C GLY A 127 21.27 10.15 1.53
N PRO A 128 20.62 10.62 0.44
CA PRO A 128 19.60 11.64 0.54
C PRO A 128 18.38 11.13 1.31
N THR A 129 17.67 12.05 1.96
CA THR A 129 16.31 11.77 2.44
C THR A 129 15.29 11.94 1.31
N GLY A 130 14.18 11.22 1.38
CA GLY A 130 13.08 11.37 0.42
C GLY A 130 12.34 12.69 0.56
N LEU A 131 11.70 13.14 -0.53
CA LEU A 131 10.91 14.37 -0.63
C LEU A 131 9.39 14.10 -0.50
N PRO A 132 8.81 13.81 0.68
CA PRO A 132 7.36 13.81 0.80
C PRO A 132 6.90 15.26 0.88
N ALA A 133 6.26 15.70 -0.18
CA ALA A 133 5.57 16.98 -0.23
C ALA A 133 4.07 16.81 0.12
N GLU A 134 3.64 15.59 0.41
CA GLU A 134 2.28 15.21 0.73
C GLU A 134 2.01 15.40 2.23
N GLY A 135 0.78 15.78 2.56
CA GLY A 135 0.38 16.04 3.94
C GLY A 135 0.35 14.75 4.77
N LYS A 136 1.05 14.76 5.91
CA LYS A 136 1.21 13.60 6.81
C LYS A 136 -0.12 12.92 7.18
N TRP A 137 -1.21 13.69 7.27
CA TRP A 137 -2.50 13.19 7.71
C TRP A 137 -3.29 12.38 6.68
N TYR A 138 -3.04 12.54 5.38
CA TYR A 138 -3.75 11.79 4.33
C TYR A 138 -2.82 10.96 3.44
N ALA A 139 -1.54 11.30 3.40
CA ALA A 139 -0.59 10.66 2.52
C ALA A 139 -0.48 9.16 2.83
N SER A 140 -0.53 8.35 1.79
CA SER A 140 -0.51 6.90 1.91
C SER A 140 0.15 6.28 0.68
N LYS A 141 1.00 5.28 0.91
CA LYS A 141 1.75 4.63 -0.17
C LYS A 141 1.30 3.18 -0.33
N VAL A 142 1.30 2.71 -1.57
CA VAL A 142 1.03 1.31 -1.91
C VAL A 142 2.31 0.50 -1.70
N GLY A 143 2.27 -0.52 -0.85
CA GLY A 143 3.42 -1.38 -0.55
C GLY A 143 3.25 -2.78 -1.11
N ARG A 144 4.38 -3.49 -1.24
CA ARG A 144 4.46 -4.86 -1.75
C ARG A 144 4.07 -5.93 -0.72
N GLY A 145 4.08 -5.59 0.58
CA GLY A 145 3.68 -6.48 1.68
C GLY A 145 2.36 -6.07 2.35
N TRP A 146 1.92 -6.88 3.31
CA TRP A 146 0.77 -6.60 4.19
C TRP A 146 1.09 -5.60 5.32
N GLY A 147 2.35 -5.15 5.40
CA GLY A 147 2.82 -4.18 6.40
C GLY A 147 2.42 -2.74 6.07
N ALA A 148 2.38 -1.89 7.09
CA ALA A 148 2.11 -0.47 6.91
C ALA A 148 3.30 0.23 6.23
N VAL A 149 2.99 0.97 5.18
CA VAL A 149 3.96 1.64 4.32
C VAL A 149 4.08 3.10 4.77
N GLY A 150 5.30 3.60 4.86
CA GLY A 150 5.60 4.95 5.30
C GLY A 150 5.63 5.97 4.16
N LEU A 151 5.83 7.24 4.53
CA LEU A 151 6.04 8.33 3.56
C LEU A 151 7.47 8.40 3.03
N ARG A 152 8.41 7.76 3.74
CA ARG A 152 9.83 7.70 3.40
C ARG A 152 10.37 6.33 3.77
N ASP A 153 10.04 5.32 2.98
CA ASP A 153 10.58 3.99 3.24
C ASP A 153 11.94 3.85 2.57
N VAL A 154 12.84 3.06 3.16
CA VAL A 154 14.12 2.74 2.54
C VAL A 154 13.90 1.58 1.59
N VAL A 155 14.33 1.74 0.35
CA VAL A 155 14.26 0.72 -0.70
C VAL A 155 15.66 0.36 -1.14
N VAL A 156 15.93 -0.92 -1.34
CA VAL A 156 17.24 -1.42 -1.75
C VAL A 156 17.09 -2.59 -2.69
N SER A 157 17.94 -2.65 -3.72
CA SER A 157 18.00 -3.74 -4.69
C SER A 157 19.46 -4.17 -4.88
N TRP A 158 19.67 -5.48 -4.86
CA TRP A 158 20.95 -6.13 -5.16
C TRP A 158 20.78 -7.03 -6.37
N GLU A 159 21.81 -7.13 -7.21
CA GLU A 159 21.83 -8.04 -8.37
C GLU A 159 20.55 -7.96 -9.24
N ARG A 160 19.93 -6.78 -9.34
CA ARG A 160 18.63 -6.54 -10.01
C ARG A 160 17.46 -7.41 -9.53
N GLN A 161 17.54 -7.95 -8.32
CA GLN A 161 16.42 -8.60 -7.67
C GLN A 161 15.34 -7.58 -7.32
N VAL A 162 14.12 -8.10 -7.14
CA VAL A 162 12.99 -7.31 -6.66
C VAL A 162 13.41 -6.57 -5.38
N PRO A 163 13.24 -5.24 -5.31
CA PRO A 163 13.75 -4.48 -4.19
C PRO A 163 13.13 -4.90 -2.87
N ASN A 164 13.96 -4.96 -1.84
CA ASN A 164 13.53 -5.03 -0.47
C ASN A 164 13.13 -3.62 0.01
N LEU A 165 12.19 -3.55 0.95
CA LEU A 165 11.67 -2.30 1.48
C LEU A 165 11.58 -2.38 3.00
N VAL A 166 12.22 -1.43 3.68
CA VAL A 166 12.13 -1.24 5.12
C VAL A 166 11.23 -0.06 5.42
N GLY A 167 10.13 -0.34 6.14
CA GLY A 167 9.10 0.64 6.44
C GLY A 167 9.58 1.70 7.42
N CYS A 168 9.25 2.97 7.18
CA CYS A 168 9.68 4.08 8.02
C CYS A 168 9.16 3.99 9.47
N ARG A 169 8.05 3.28 9.71
CA ARG A 169 7.54 3.00 11.07
C ARG A 169 8.52 2.12 11.84
N SER A 170 9.04 1.09 11.18
CA SER A 170 10.02 0.18 11.76
C SER A 170 11.33 0.92 12.02
N ILE A 171 11.78 1.76 11.07
CA ILE A 171 12.93 2.64 11.26
C ILE A 171 12.71 3.64 12.41
N ALA A 172 11.50 4.17 12.57
CA ALA A 172 11.16 5.07 13.69
C ALA A 172 11.29 4.40 15.06
N ASP A 173 10.98 3.10 15.13
CA ASP A 173 11.07 2.27 16.32
C ASP A 173 12.46 1.63 16.51
N ASP A 174 13.43 2.06 15.71
CA ASP A 174 14.78 1.49 15.67
C ASP A 174 14.74 -0.04 15.44
N ASP A 175 13.79 -0.49 14.62
CA ASP A 175 13.57 -1.87 14.16
C ASP A 175 13.88 -1.98 12.66
N TRP A 176 15.13 -1.72 12.33
CA TRP A 176 15.72 -1.57 10.99
C TRP A 176 15.68 -2.87 10.15
N GLY A 177 15.40 -4.02 10.78
CA GLY A 177 15.54 -5.32 10.15
C GLY A 177 17.00 -5.80 10.14
N THR A 178 17.43 -6.39 9.03
CA THR A 178 18.75 -7.00 8.86
C THR A 178 19.71 -6.03 8.17
N VAL A 179 20.90 -5.86 8.74
CA VAL A 179 22.06 -5.22 8.09
C VAL A 179 22.46 -6.04 6.86
N TRP A 180 22.64 -5.40 5.71
CA TRP A 180 22.91 -6.10 4.45
C TRP A 180 24.40 -6.10 4.13
N ARG A 181 24.97 -7.29 3.90
CA ARG A 181 26.41 -7.51 3.68
C ARG A 181 26.66 -8.44 2.50
N GLY A 182 27.82 -8.29 1.85
CA GLY A 182 28.33 -9.22 0.84
C GLY A 182 27.49 -9.33 -0.45
N GLN A 183 26.73 -8.29 -0.80
CA GLN A 183 25.88 -8.26 -1.98
C GLN A 183 26.17 -7.04 -2.86
N SER A 184 26.27 -7.25 -4.18
CA SER A 184 26.51 -6.14 -5.09
C SER A 184 25.26 -5.25 -5.23
N LEU A 185 25.37 -4.05 -4.69
CA LEU A 185 24.32 -3.04 -4.73
C LEU A 185 23.98 -2.63 -6.18
N THR A 186 22.69 -2.74 -6.54
CA THR A 186 22.13 -2.18 -7.78
C THR A 186 21.65 -0.76 -7.56
N TYR A 187 20.87 -0.53 -6.51
CA TYR A 187 20.52 0.80 -6.02
C TYR A 187 20.02 0.74 -4.58
N ILE A 188 20.10 1.88 -3.88
CA ILE A 188 19.47 2.09 -2.57
C ILE A 188 18.88 3.50 -2.54
N GLY A 189 17.78 3.69 -1.84
CA GLY A 189 17.08 4.97 -1.86
C GLY A 189 16.01 5.11 -0.80
N VAL A 190 15.39 6.28 -0.78
CA VAL A 190 14.16 6.55 -0.08
C VAL A 190 13.02 6.66 -1.09
N ASP A 191 12.02 5.80 -0.92
CA ASP A 191 10.80 5.75 -1.74
C ASP A 191 9.65 6.45 -1.01
N ALA A 192 9.13 7.53 -1.61
CA ALA A 192 7.97 8.27 -1.15
C ALA A 192 6.72 7.95 -2.01
N GLN A 193 5.59 8.60 -1.75
CA GLN A 193 4.34 8.29 -2.48
C GLN A 193 4.47 8.56 -3.98
N TYR A 194 4.91 9.76 -4.38
CA TYR A 194 5.04 10.19 -5.78
C TYR A 194 6.48 10.42 -6.24
N PHE A 195 7.43 10.45 -5.32
CA PHE A 195 8.85 10.72 -5.60
C PHE A 195 9.73 9.62 -5.04
N ALA A 196 10.96 9.57 -5.52
CA ALA A 196 12.02 8.79 -4.90
C ALA A 196 13.34 9.56 -4.96
N ALA A 197 14.18 9.35 -3.96
CA ALA A 197 15.57 9.79 -3.93
C ALA A 197 16.45 8.54 -3.83
N VAL A 198 17.19 8.21 -4.89
CA VAL A 198 17.84 6.91 -5.07
C VAL A 198 19.25 7.09 -5.59
N MET A 199 20.21 6.42 -4.95
CA MET A 199 21.59 6.36 -5.38
C MET A 199 21.85 5.07 -6.14
N ILE A 200 22.43 5.21 -7.33
CA ILE A 200 22.72 4.13 -8.26
C ILE A 200 24.24 4.12 -8.52
N PRO A 201 24.97 3.12 -8.04
CA PRO A 201 26.41 2.99 -8.31
C PRO A 201 26.72 2.84 -9.80
N LYS A 202 27.64 3.65 -10.34
CA LYS A 202 28.11 3.54 -11.73
C LYS A 202 29.26 2.55 -11.86
N LYS A 203 29.00 1.30 -11.51
CA LYS A 203 29.99 0.22 -11.56
C LYS A 203 30.33 -0.16 -13.00
N LYS A 204 31.60 -0.50 -13.25
CA LYS A 204 32.03 -1.09 -14.53
C LYS A 204 31.57 -2.53 -14.63
N ASN A 205 31.84 -3.35 -13.61
CA ASN A 205 31.31 -4.70 -13.53
C ASN A 205 30.18 -4.76 -12.49
N ARG A 206 29.13 -5.50 -12.82
CA ARG A 206 27.93 -5.56 -11.99
C ARG A 206 28.16 -6.27 -10.66
N GLU A 207 29.09 -7.19 -10.62
CA GLU A 207 29.42 -7.97 -9.43
C GLU A 207 30.38 -7.24 -8.48
N ASP A 208 30.89 -6.06 -8.86
CA ASP A 208 31.83 -5.31 -8.02
C ASP A 208 31.19 -4.96 -6.67
N LEU A 209 31.74 -5.51 -5.59
CA LEU A 209 31.33 -5.21 -4.23
C LEU A 209 32.00 -3.89 -3.80
N TRP A 210 31.30 -2.77 -3.96
CA TRP A 210 31.78 -1.47 -3.51
C TRP A 210 31.58 -1.23 -2.01
N PHE A 211 30.66 -1.95 -1.39
CA PHE A 211 30.21 -1.74 -0.03
C PHE A 211 30.16 -3.06 0.73
N ALA A 212 30.86 -3.10 1.86
CA ALA A 212 30.83 -4.22 2.80
C ALA A 212 29.47 -4.30 3.51
N GLU A 213 28.87 -3.14 3.78
CA GLU A 213 27.65 -3.03 4.56
C GLU A 213 26.72 -1.93 4.06
N SER A 214 25.41 -2.19 4.17
CA SER A 214 24.37 -1.17 4.00
C SER A 214 23.22 -1.41 4.97
N HIS A 215 22.61 -0.32 5.45
CA HIS A 215 21.46 -0.38 6.34
C HIS A 215 20.61 0.90 6.24
N PRO A 216 19.31 0.87 6.60
CA PRO A 216 18.50 2.09 6.67
C PRO A 216 19.03 3.02 7.78
N LEU A 217 18.56 4.26 7.83
CA LEU A 217 18.94 5.26 8.84
C LEU A 217 17.74 6.11 9.24
N ARG A 218 17.57 6.35 10.54
CA ARG A 218 16.66 7.40 11.04
C ARG A 218 17.37 8.76 11.05
N VAL A 219 16.70 9.79 10.54
CA VAL A 219 17.22 11.16 10.52
C VAL A 219 16.41 12.05 11.46
N GLY A 220 17.04 12.54 12.53
CA GLY A 220 16.41 13.46 13.49
C GLY A 220 15.34 12.82 14.38
N ALA A 221 14.53 13.66 15.01
CA ALA A 221 13.56 13.26 16.03
C ALA A 221 12.35 12.51 15.44
N VAL A 222 11.82 11.56 16.21
CA VAL A 222 10.58 10.84 15.91
C VAL A 222 9.40 11.54 16.56
N ASP A 223 8.41 11.89 15.73
CA ASP A 223 7.08 12.20 16.22
C ASP A 223 6.33 10.89 16.50
N LYS A 224 6.02 10.64 17.77
CA LYS A 224 5.40 9.38 18.23
C LYS A 224 4.02 9.14 17.62
N ASP A 225 3.28 10.21 17.32
CA ASP A 225 1.96 10.14 16.71
C ASP A 225 2.07 9.96 15.18
N TRP A 226 3.21 10.37 14.60
CA TRP A 226 3.46 10.38 13.16
C TRP A 226 4.69 9.57 12.74
N LYS A 227 4.88 8.37 13.29
CA LYS A 227 5.96 7.46 12.87
C LYS A 227 6.00 7.18 11.37
N ILE A 228 4.86 7.32 10.68
CA ILE A 228 4.76 7.20 9.22
C ILE A 228 5.46 8.32 8.43
N ALA A 229 5.78 9.41 9.10
CA ALA A 229 6.39 10.60 8.52
C ALA A 229 7.80 10.86 9.05
N THR A 230 8.39 9.87 9.73
CA THR A 230 9.78 9.90 10.17
C THR A 230 10.70 10.21 8.99
N ASN A 231 11.68 11.09 9.19
CA ASN A 231 12.71 11.30 8.18
C ASN A 231 13.64 10.09 8.23
N THR A 232 13.83 9.47 7.07
CA THR A 232 14.71 8.31 6.92
C THR A 232 15.73 8.60 5.83
N SER A 233 16.83 7.88 5.91
CA SER A 233 17.87 7.77 4.89
C SER A 233 18.41 6.34 4.96
N TYR A 234 19.61 6.13 4.47
CA TYR A 234 20.35 4.88 4.53
C TYR A 234 21.84 5.22 4.63
N ARG A 235 22.61 4.24 5.10
CA ARG A 235 24.06 4.30 5.20
C ARG A 235 24.69 3.21 4.37
N LEU A 236 25.76 3.57 3.69
CA LEU A 236 26.65 2.68 2.95
C LEU A 236 28.02 2.73 3.59
N ILE A 237 28.64 1.57 3.82
CA ILE A 237 30.01 1.45 4.33
C ILE A 237 30.85 0.78 3.26
N SER A 238 31.89 1.48 2.79
CA SER A 238 32.75 0.95 1.72
C SER A 238 33.52 -0.28 2.17
N GLU A 239 34.02 -1.05 1.20
CA GLU A 239 35.13 -1.97 1.45
C GLU A 239 36.36 -1.19 1.97
N VAL A 240 37.27 -1.91 2.62
CA VAL A 240 38.56 -1.35 3.02
C VAL A 240 39.46 -1.25 1.79
N HIS A 241 40.06 -0.08 1.60
CA HIS A 241 41.00 0.21 0.53
C HIS A 241 42.38 0.52 1.12
N THR A 242 43.40 -0.21 0.67
CA THR A 242 44.80 0.12 0.97
C THR A 242 45.28 1.18 -0.02
N LEU A 243 45.69 2.34 0.49
CA LEU A 243 46.20 3.47 -0.27
C LEU A 243 47.70 3.63 -0.02
N GLU A 244 48.50 3.36 -1.04
CA GLU A 244 49.92 3.73 -1.05
C GLU A 244 50.09 5.26 -1.00
N PRO A 245 51.27 5.80 -0.62
CA PRO A 245 51.55 7.23 -0.69
C PRO A 245 51.28 7.79 -2.09
N GLY A 246 50.49 8.86 -2.19
CA GLY A 246 50.01 9.42 -3.47
C GLY A 246 48.91 8.61 -4.15
N GLY A 247 48.52 7.47 -3.59
CA GLY A 247 47.42 6.63 -4.05
C GLY A 247 46.05 7.20 -3.71
N SER A 248 45.00 6.65 -4.33
CA SER A 248 43.63 7.07 -4.07
C SER A 248 42.65 5.92 -4.19
N THR A 249 41.50 6.04 -3.54
CA THR A 249 40.40 5.08 -3.70
C THR A 249 39.97 5.04 -5.18
N PRO A 250 39.47 3.89 -5.67
CA PRO A 250 38.82 3.85 -6.97
C PRO A 250 37.77 4.96 -7.08
N GLN A 251 37.68 5.61 -8.24
CA GLN A 251 36.68 6.65 -8.48
C GLN A 251 35.28 6.02 -8.42
N GLN A 252 34.59 6.22 -7.31
CA GLN A 252 33.25 5.69 -7.09
C GLN A 252 32.22 6.77 -7.41
N ALA A 253 31.65 6.66 -8.60
CA ALA A 253 30.63 7.56 -9.11
C ALA A 253 29.22 6.98 -8.92
N PHE A 254 28.26 7.86 -8.66
CA PHE A 254 26.87 7.54 -8.43
C PHE A 254 25.97 8.44 -9.26
N THR A 255 24.90 7.87 -9.80
CA THR A 255 23.74 8.64 -10.23
C THR A 255 22.80 8.75 -9.05
N VAL A 256 22.58 9.96 -8.52
CA VAL A 256 21.58 10.21 -7.49
C VAL A 256 20.32 10.76 -8.15
N PHE A 257 19.37 9.87 -8.42
CA PHE A 257 18.05 10.21 -8.91
C PHE A 257 17.22 10.85 -7.79
N ALA A 258 16.63 12.02 -8.02
CA ALA A 258 15.71 12.70 -7.12
C ALA A 258 14.55 13.25 -7.94
N GLY A 259 13.51 12.43 -8.13
CA GLY A 259 12.50 12.73 -9.13
C GLY A 259 11.16 12.02 -8.96
N PRO A 260 10.18 12.36 -9.81
CA PRO A 260 8.84 11.79 -9.77
C PRO A 260 8.85 10.34 -10.28
N LYS A 261 7.94 9.52 -9.76
CA LYS A 261 7.79 8.10 -10.14
C LYS A 261 7.00 7.91 -11.43
N LYS A 262 7.40 8.60 -12.51
CA LYS A 262 6.82 8.41 -13.85
C LYS A 262 7.40 7.13 -14.47
N PRO A 263 6.58 6.19 -15.00
CA PRO A 263 7.09 4.93 -15.53
C PRO A 263 8.14 5.08 -16.64
N ALA A 264 7.93 6.02 -17.58
CA ALA A 264 8.88 6.29 -18.66
C ALA A 264 10.21 6.83 -18.12
N LEU A 265 10.16 7.76 -17.16
CA LEU A 265 11.35 8.32 -16.51
C LEU A 265 12.11 7.26 -15.72
N LEU A 266 11.42 6.50 -14.85
CA LEU A 266 12.04 5.45 -14.03
C LEU A 266 12.69 4.35 -14.89
N ALA A 267 12.13 4.06 -16.08
CA ALA A 267 12.72 3.11 -17.01
C ALA A 267 14.13 3.49 -17.45
N LYS A 268 14.43 4.79 -17.60
CA LYS A 268 15.76 5.30 -17.98
C LYS A 268 16.83 5.04 -16.92
N TYR A 269 16.43 4.90 -15.67
CA TYR A 269 17.33 4.65 -14.53
C TYR A 269 17.24 3.19 -14.03
N GLU A 270 16.55 2.30 -14.74
CA GLU A 270 16.28 0.92 -14.30
C GLU A 270 15.49 0.84 -12.97
N LEU A 271 14.73 1.88 -12.63
CA LEU A 271 13.98 2.01 -11.38
C LEU A 271 12.48 1.65 -11.52
N LYS A 272 12.10 0.87 -12.55
CA LYS A 272 10.69 0.56 -12.86
C LYS A 272 9.93 -0.03 -11.67
N ASP A 273 10.64 -0.74 -10.80
CA ASP A 273 10.09 -1.38 -9.61
C ASP A 273 9.64 -0.41 -8.50
N LEU A 274 10.01 0.86 -8.56
CA LEU A 274 9.53 1.86 -7.59
C LEU A 274 8.07 2.26 -7.85
N ALA A 275 7.57 2.06 -9.07
CA ALA A 275 6.17 2.28 -9.43
C ALA A 275 5.36 0.98 -9.25
N TYR A 276 4.87 0.74 -8.03
CA TYR A 276 4.11 -0.47 -7.69
C TYR A 276 2.59 -0.23 -7.67
N TYR A 277 1.87 -0.94 -8.54
CA TYR A 277 0.41 -0.81 -8.72
C TYR A 277 -0.43 -1.86 -7.96
N GLY A 278 0.19 -2.76 -7.19
CA GLY A 278 -0.53 -3.84 -6.50
C GLY A 278 -0.85 -5.06 -7.37
N TRP A 279 -1.72 -5.94 -6.85
CA TRP A 279 -2.06 -7.24 -7.47
C TRP A 279 -2.75 -7.12 -8.84
N PHE A 280 -3.47 -6.04 -9.10
CA PHE A 280 -4.18 -5.81 -10.38
C PHE A 280 -3.45 -4.79 -11.25
N SER A 281 -2.11 -4.89 -11.32
CA SER A 281 -1.26 -3.93 -12.03
C SER A 281 -1.58 -3.81 -13.52
N LEU A 282 -1.98 -4.89 -14.19
CA LEU A 282 -2.39 -4.87 -15.60
C LEU A 282 -3.63 -3.99 -15.80
N VAL A 283 -4.63 -4.15 -14.94
CA VAL A 283 -5.88 -3.37 -14.97
C VAL A 283 -5.60 -1.91 -14.63
N ALA A 284 -4.79 -1.64 -13.61
CA ALA A 284 -4.39 -0.29 -13.24
C ALA A 284 -3.70 0.44 -14.39
N LYS A 285 -2.71 -0.19 -15.03
CA LYS A 285 -1.99 0.38 -16.19
C LYS A 285 -2.93 0.63 -17.37
N ALA A 286 -3.85 -0.29 -17.66
CA ALA A 286 -4.83 -0.11 -18.73
C ALA A 286 -5.77 1.07 -18.44
N MET A 287 -6.29 1.19 -17.22
CA MET A 287 -7.16 2.31 -16.83
C MET A 287 -6.43 3.65 -16.89
N LEU A 288 -5.18 3.72 -16.42
CA LEU A 288 -4.36 4.93 -16.51
C LEU A 288 -4.04 5.32 -17.96
N TRP A 289 -3.77 4.33 -18.83
CA TRP A 289 -3.55 4.59 -20.25
C TRP A 289 -4.80 5.24 -20.90
N ILE A 290 -6.00 4.71 -20.61
CA ILE A 290 -7.27 5.30 -21.08
C ILE A 290 -7.48 6.68 -20.46
N LEU A 291 -7.21 6.85 -19.18
CA LEU A 291 -7.33 8.15 -18.48
C LEU A 291 -6.46 9.23 -19.15
N HIS A 292 -5.21 8.90 -19.47
CA HIS A 292 -4.29 9.80 -20.17
C HIS A 292 -4.71 10.05 -21.62
N ALA A 293 -5.31 9.08 -22.29
CA ALA A 293 -5.89 9.30 -23.61
C ALA A 293 -7.06 10.31 -23.54
N PHE A 294 -7.93 10.20 -22.53
CA PHE A 294 -8.99 11.20 -22.32
C PHE A 294 -8.45 12.57 -21.96
N TYR A 295 -7.41 12.64 -21.13
CA TYR A 295 -6.76 13.91 -20.80
C TYR A 295 -6.17 14.62 -22.03
N LYS A 296 -5.63 13.86 -23.00
CA LYS A 296 -5.13 14.44 -24.27
C LYS A 296 -6.23 15.07 -25.12
N VAL A 297 -7.48 14.59 -25.01
CA VAL A 297 -8.63 15.15 -25.73
C VAL A 297 -9.26 16.30 -24.96
N VAL A 298 -9.40 16.13 -23.63
CA VAL A 298 -9.94 17.13 -22.72
C VAL A 298 -8.92 17.31 -21.59
N PRO A 299 -8.12 18.39 -21.59
CA PRO A 299 -7.01 18.60 -20.65
C PRO A 299 -7.52 18.97 -19.24
N ASN A 300 -8.26 18.05 -18.65
CA ASN A 300 -8.83 18.12 -17.32
C ASN A 300 -8.99 16.70 -16.75
N TYR A 301 -8.23 16.39 -15.70
CA TYR A 301 -8.25 15.06 -15.09
C TYR A 301 -9.59 14.72 -14.41
N GLY A 302 -10.33 15.69 -13.88
CA GLY A 302 -11.65 15.45 -13.30
C GLY A 302 -12.65 14.97 -14.36
N LEU A 303 -12.70 15.63 -15.51
CA LEU A 303 -13.51 15.20 -16.66
C LEU A 303 -13.01 13.87 -17.23
N ALA A 304 -11.70 13.66 -17.31
CA ALA A 304 -11.11 12.38 -17.74
C ALA A 304 -11.56 11.21 -16.85
N ILE A 305 -11.60 11.40 -15.53
CA ILE A 305 -12.11 10.40 -14.58
C ILE A 305 -13.60 10.12 -14.82
N ILE A 306 -14.42 11.16 -15.03
CA ILE A 306 -15.86 10.99 -15.32
C ILE A 306 -16.04 10.20 -16.62
N MET A 307 -15.33 10.56 -17.69
CA MET A 307 -15.39 9.86 -18.98
C MET A 307 -14.93 8.40 -18.86
N LEU A 308 -13.85 8.14 -18.14
CA LEU A 308 -13.40 6.77 -17.84
C LEU A 308 -14.47 5.97 -17.10
N THR A 309 -15.13 6.60 -16.12
CA THR A 309 -16.19 5.96 -15.35
C THR A 309 -17.38 5.59 -16.23
N VAL A 310 -17.81 6.50 -17.10
CA VAL A 310 -18.89 6.29 -18.07
C VAL A 310 -18.52 5.18 -19.05
N LEU A 311 -17.29 5.16 -19.59
CA LEU A 311 -16.82 4.12 -20.50
C LEU A 311 -16.87 2.74 -19.83
N VAL A 312 -16.26 2.60 -18.65
CA VAL A 312 -16.19 1.33 -17.92
C VAL A 312 -17.59 0.84 -17.58
N ARG A 313 -18.44 1.72 -17.05
CA ARG A 313 -19.83 1.36 -16.72
C ARG A 313 -20.66 1.04 -17.96
N GLY A 314 -20.46 1.76 -19.06
CA GLY A 314 -21.07 1.47 -20.36
C GLY A 314 -20.71 0.07 -20.88
N CYS A 315 -19.44 -0.32 -20.79
CA CYS A 315 -19.00 -1.69 -21.14
C CYS A 315 -19.63 -2.76 -20.23
N MET A 316 -19.87 -2.44 -18.96
CA MET A 316 -20.51 -3.34 -18.00
C MET A 316 -22.05 -3.33 -18.07
N PHE A 317 -22.65 -2.39 -18.81
CA PHE A 317 -24.09 -2.21 -18.88
C PHE A 317 -24.86 -3.49 -19.28
N PRO A 318 -24.43 -4.29 -20.30
CA PRO A 318 -25.12 -5.53 -20.63
C PRO A 318 -25.16 -6.54 -19.48
N LEU A 319 -24.10 -6.57 -18.67
CA LEU A 319 -24.02 -7.39 -17.48
C LEU A 319 -24.90 -6.84 -16.35
N SER A 320 -24.92 -5.51 -16.15
CA SER A 320 -25.80 -4.83 -15.20
C SER A 320 -27.28 -5.10 -15.48
N ILE A 321 -27.70 -5.14 -16.75
CA ILE A 321 -29.08 -5.49 -17.14
C ILE A 321 -29.42 -6.92 -16.68
N LYS A 322 -28.52 -7.88 -16.90
CA LYS A 322 -28.72 -9.28 -16.46
C LYS A 322 -28.86 -9.36 -14.93
N GLN A 323 -28.03 -8.62 -14.20
CA GLN A 323 -28.10 -8.52 -12.74
C GLN A 323 -29.42 -7.92 -12.28
N ALA A 324 -29.89 -6.84 -12.90
CA ALA A 324 -31.14 -6.19 -12.56
C ALA A 324 -32.36 -7.09 -12.79
N ARG A 325 -32.38 -7.84 -13.90
CA ARG A 325 -33.41 -8.87 -14.16
C ARG A 325 -33.40 -9.98 -13.10
N GLY A 326 -32.22 -10.42 -12.67
CA GLY A 326 -32.07 -11.36 -11.56
C GLY A 326 -32.62 -10.80 -10.25
N ALA A 327 -32.33 -9.54 -9.94
CA ALA A 327 -32.86 -8.88 -8.74
C ALA A 327 -34.40 -8.73 -8.79
N GLN A 328 -34.98 -8.47 -9.97
CA GLN A 328 -36.44 -8.44 -10.16
C GLN A 328 -37.08 -9.80 -9.90
N LYS A 329 -36.54 -10.89 -10.48
CA LYS A 329 -37.02 -12.25 -10.20
C LYS A 329 -36.95 -12.59 -8.70
N MET A 330 -35.89 -12.16 -8.01
CA MET A 330 -35.81 -12.34 -6.56
C MET A 330 -36.93 -11.60 -5.82
N GLN A 331 -37.28 -10.39 -6.25
CA GLN A 331 -38.41 -9.62 -5.69
C GLN A 331 -39.75 -10.33 -5.90
N GLU A 332 -39.97 -10.94 -7.07
CA GLU A 332 -41.16 -11.76 -7.36
C GLU A 332 -41.26 -13.00 -6.46
N LEU A 333 -40.12 -13.61 -6.12
CA LEU A 333 -40.06 -14.80 -5.25
C LEU A 333 -40.13 -14.47 -3.75
N GLN A 334 -39.94 -13.21 -3.33
CA GLN A 334 -40.03 -12.79 -1.92
C GLN A 334 -41.27 -13.30 -1.15
N PRO A 335 -42.51 -13.22 -1.68
CA PRO A 335 -43.68 -13.75 -0.97
C PRO A 335 -43.60 -15.27 -0.72
N GLU A 336 -43.06 -16.05 -1.65
CA GLU A 336 -42.90 -17.50 -1.47
C GLU A 336 -41.77 -17.82 -0.49
N ILE A 337 -40.68 -17.06 -0.54
CA ILE A 337 -39.60 -17.14 0.44
C ILE A 337 -40.14 -16.87 1.86
N LYS A 338 -40.99 -15.86 2.03
CA LYS A 338 -41.65 -15.55 3.32
C LYS A 338 -42.49 -16.71 3.83
N LYS A 339 -43.30 -17.35 2.96
CA LYS A 339 -44.09 -18.53 3.33
C LYS A 339 -43.20 -19.69 3.80
N ILE A 340 -42.09 -19.96 3.11
CA ILE A 340 -41.11 -20.97 3.53
C ILE A 340 -40.51 -20.62 4.89
N HIS A 341 -40.18 -19.35 5.13
CA HIS A 341 -39.66 -18.88 6.42
C HIS A 341 -40.65 -19.12 7.56
N GLU A 342 -41.95 -18.89 7.32
CA GLU A 342 -43.00 -19.11 8.31
C GLU A 342 -43.27 -20.59 8.57
N GLN A 343 -43.26 -21.43 7.53
CA GLN A 343 -43.52 -22.87 7.63
C GLN A 343 -42.40 -23.62 8.37
N TYR A 344 -41.14 -23.21 8.16
CA TYR A 344 -39.96 -23.92 8.67
C TYR A 344 -39.20 -23.15 9.77
N LYS A 345 -39.89 -22.30 10.56
CA LYS A 345 -39.26 -21.48 11.63
C LYS A 345 -38.35 -22.28 12.57
N ASN A 346 -38.72 -23.52 12.90
CA ASN A 346 -38.02 -24.38 13.86
C ASN A 346 -37.08 -25.41 13.21
N ASN A 347 -36.92 -25.40 11.88
CA ASN A 347 -36.06 -26.37 11.19
C ASN A 347 -35.21 -25.67 10.10
N PRO A 348 -34.01 -25.16 10.47
CA PRO A 348 -33.12 -24.44 9.55
C PRO A 348 -32.69 -25.27 8.34
N GLU A 349 -32.46 -26.59 8.51
CA GLU A 349 -32.05 -27.46 7.40
C GLU A 349 -33.16 -27.63 6.37
N ALA A 350 -34.39 -27.88 6.82
CA ALA A 350 -35.56 -27.98 5.95
C ALA A 350 -35.87 -26.65 5.24
N LYS A 351 -35.68 -25.52 5.93
CA LYS A 351 -35.81 -24.18 5.37
C LYS A 351 -34.83 -23.96 4.21
N ILE A 352 -33.55 -24.29 4.39
CA ILE A 352 -32.52 -24.14 3.34
C ILE A 352 -32.87 -25.01 2.12
N LYS A 353 -33.27 -26.27 2.34
CA LYS A 353 -33.62 -27.20 1.26
C LYS A 353 -34.85 -26.72 0.46
N ALA A 354 -35.92 -26.31 1.15
CA ALA A 354 -37.13 -25.79 0.51
C ALA A 354 -36.84 -24.51 -0.31
N GLN A 355 -36.00 -23.61 0.22
CA GLN A 355 -35.58 -22.41 -0.49
C GLN A 355 -34.74 -22.74 -1.74
N GLN A 356 -33.85 -23.73 -1.67
CA GLN A 356 -33.09 -24.20 -2.83
C GLN A 356 -33.99 -24.85 -3.90
N GLU A 357 -34.98 -25.64 -3.49
CA GLU A 357 -35.97 -26.23 -4.41
C GLU A 357 -36.81 -25.16 -5.10
N LEU A 358 -37.23 -24.12 -4.38
CA LEU A 358 -37.91 -22.96 -4.95
C LEU A 358 -37.04 -22.30 -6.03
N PHE A 359 -35.77 -21.99 -5.72
CA PHE A 359 -34.86 -21.38 -6.69
C PHE A 359 -34.64 -22.26 -7.93
N LYS A 360 -34.54 -23.58 -7.77
CA LYS A 360 -34.45 -24.53 -8.89
C LYS A 360 -35.72 -24.54 -9.73
N LYS A 361 -36.90 -24.57 -9.12
CA LYS A 361 -38.20 -24.55 -9.83
C LYS A 361 -38.36 -23.31 -10.70
N HIS A 362 -37.88 -22.15 -10.23
CA HIS A 362 -37.95 -20.89 -10.98
C HIS A 362 -36.71 -20.60 -11.83
N ASN A 363 -35.82 -21.59 -12.01
CA ASN A 363 -34.56 -21.47 -12.75
C ASN A 363 -33.77 -20.19 -12.36
N TYR A 364 -33.73 -19.91 -11.06
CA TYR A 364 -33.10 -18.74 -10.49
C TYR A 364 -31.79 -19.13 -9.80
N ASN A 365 -30.69 -18.47 -10.19
CA ASN A 365 -29.40 -18.66 -9.54
C ASN A 365 -29.08 -17.47 -8.61
N PRO A 366 -29.04 -17.64 -7.27
CA PRO A 366 -28.74 -16.56 -6.34
C PRO A 366 -27.32 -15.99 -6.51
N LEU A 367 -26.38 -16.75 -7.09
CA LEU A 367 -25.00 -16.31 -7.34
C LEU A 367 -24.87 -15.46 -8.61
N SER A 368 -25.89 -15.42 -9.47
CA SER A 368 -25.87 -14.56 -10.67
C SER A 368 -25.72 -13.07 -10.31
N GLY A 369 -26.17 -12.67 -9.12
CA GLY A 369 -26.07 -11.31 -8.61
C GLY A 369 -24.66 -10.90 -8.18
N CYS A 370 -23.83 -11.84 -7.70
CA CYS A 370 -22.47 -11.54 -7.23
C CYS A 370 -21.43 -11.56 -8.36
N LEU A 371 -21.77 -12.07 -9.55
CA LEU A 371 -20.86 -12.12 -10.70
C LEU A 371 -20.35 -10.73 -11.11
N VAL A 372 -21.23 -9.72 -11.08
CA VAL A 372 -20.85 -8.33 -11.39
C VAL A 372 -19.88 -7.78 -10.36
N LEU A 373 -20.09 -8.10 -9.08
CA LEU A 373 -19.19 -7.68 -8.00
C LEU A 373 -17.78 -8.27 -8.20
N PHE A 374 -17.68 -9.54 -8.58
CA PHE A 374 -16.40 -10.19 -8.86
C PHE A 374 -15.66 -9.57 -10.05
N LEU A 375 -16.38 -9.16 -11.11
CA LEU A 375 -15.75 -8.48 -12.24
C LEU A 375 -15.41 -7.02 -11.91
N GLN A 376 -16.24 -6.35 -11.13
CA GLN A 376 -16.08 -4.95 -10.72
C GLN A 376 -14.92 -4.77 -9.75
N LEU A 377 -14.67 -5.73 -8.85
CA LEU A 377 -13.67 -5.60 -7.79
C LEU A 377 -12.24 -5.42 -8.34
N PRO A 378 -11.74 -6.22 -9.30
CA PRO A 378 -10.46 -5.98 -9.96
C PRO A 378 -10.37 -4.62 -10.64
N ILE A 379 -11.44 -4.19 -11.33
CA ILE A 379 -11.51 -2.89 -12.02
C ILE A 379 -11.40 -1.75 -11.00
N PHE A 380 -12.16 -1.86 -9.91
CA PHE A 380 -12.13 -0.89 -8.82
C PHE A 380 -10.75 -0.82 -8.16
N ILE A 381 -10.16 -1.96 -7.79
CA ILE A 381 -8.84 -1.98 -7.15
C ILE A 381 -7.78 -1.44 -8.12
N GLY A 382 -7.85 -1.81 -9.40
CA GLY A 382 -6.95 -1.31 -10.44
C GLY A 382 -7.03 0.21 -10.57
N LEU A 383 -8.23 0.77 -10.70
CA LEU A 383 -8.43 2.22 -10.78
C LEU A 383 -7.98 2.92 -9.50
N TYR A 384 -8.38 2.42 -8.33
CA TYR A 384 -7.99 2.98 -7.03
C TYR A 384 -6.48 3.08 -6.89
N ARG A 385 -5.76 1.98 -7.17
CA ARG A 385 -4.29 1.95 -7.10
C ARG A 385 -3.66 2.81 -8.18
N GLY A 386 -4.23 2.84 -9.38
CA GLY A 386 -3.79 3.72 -10.46
C GLY A 386 -3.82 5.18 -10.04
N LEU A 387 -4.97 5.67 -9.58
CA LEU A 387 -5.14 7.07 -9.16
C LEU A 387 -4.24 7.46 -7.97
N MET A 388 -3.95 6.53 -7.07
CA MET A 388 -3.07 6.79 -5.91
C MET A 388 -1.59 6.90 -6.27
N VAL A 389 -1.14 6.22 -7.33
CA VAL A 389 0.29 6.15 -7.71
C VAL A 389 0.62 7.13 -8.83
N ASP A 390 -0.38 7.54 -9.63
CA ASP A 390 -0.15 8.45 -10.74
C ASP A 390 0.20 9.85 -10.26
N VAL A 391 1.40 10.30 -10.62
CA VAL A 391 1.93 11.61 -10.26
C VAL A 391 1.29 12.75 -11.05
N GLU A 392 0.67 12.49 -12.21
CA GLU A 392 0.03 13.55 -13.00
C GLU A 392 -1.28 14.06 -12.37
N LEU A 393 -1.92 13.23 -11.53
CA LEU A 393 -3.08 13.63 -10.74
C LEU A 393 -2.70 14.52 -9.55
N ARG A 394 -1.42 14.54 -9.17
CA ARG A 394 -0.91 15.36 -8.08
C ARG A 394 -1.02 16.82 -8.46
N GLN A 395 -1.72 17.60 -7.63
CA GLN A 395 -2.02 19.01 -7.88
C GLN A 395 -2.83 19.26 -9.17
N ALA A 396 -3.49 18.23 -9.70
CA ALA A 396 -4.46 18.41 -10.76
C ALA A 396 -5.80 18.92 -10.17
N PRO A 397 -6.38 20.02 -10.67
CA PRO A 397 -7.64 20.55 -10.18
C PRO A 397 -8.85 19.74 -10.70
N LEU A 398 -9.97 19.81 -9.97
CA LEU A 398 -11.22 19.12 -10.34
C LEU A 398 -11.83 19.59 -11.66
N LEU A 399 -12.09 20.89 -11.81
CA LEU A 399 -12.66 21.48 -13.04
C LEU A 399 -11.85 22.69 -13.52
N SER A 400 -11.38 23.51 -12.58
CA SER A 400 -10.64 24.74 -12.84
C SER A 400 -9.72 25.04 -11.66
N GLU A 401 -8.62 25.75 -11.91
CA GLU A 401 -7.73 26.27 -10.87
C GLU A 401 -8.43 27.23 -9.88
N ALA A 402 -9.58 27.81 -10.29
CA ALA A 402 -10.41 28.62 -9.40
C ALA A 402 -11.01 27.81 -8.24
N ILE A 403 -11.18 26.49 -8.40
CA ILE A 403 -11.70 25.60 -7.36
C ILE A 403 -10.55 25.20 -6.43
N ARG A 404 -10.11 26.15 -5.60
CA ARG A 404 -8.94 25.97 -4.71
C ARG A 404 -9.09 24.81 -3.73
N TRP A 405 -10.29 24.58 -3.23
CA TRP A 405 -10.58 23.53 -2.27
C TRP A 405 -10.46 22.11 -2.84
N CYS A 406 -10.53 21.95 -4.17
CA CYS A 406 -10.31 20.68 -4.87
C CYS A 406 -9.26 20.84 -5.97
N SER A 407 -8.14 21.45 -5.61
CA SER A 407 -6.99 21.71 -6.50
C SER A 407 -6.02 20.53 -6.62
N ASN A 408 -6.30 19.41 -5.93
CA ASN A 408 -5.45 18.23 -5.95
C ASN A 408 -6.28 16.93 -5.93
N LEU A 409 -6.51 16.35 -7.11
CA LEU A 409 -7.25 15.09 -7.27
C LEU A 409 -6.59 13.88 -6.59
N ALA A 410 -5.30 13.97 -6.28
CA ALA A 410 -4.53 12.95 -5.58
C ALA A 410 -4.57 13.05 -4.04
N ALA A 411 -5.16 14.12 -3.50
CA ALA A 411 -5.36 14.33 -2.07
C ALA A 411 -6.86 14.45 -1.74
N PRO A 412 -7.27 14.33 -0.47
CA PRO A 412 -8.63 14.68 -0.07
C PRO A 412 -8.96 16.11 -0.46
N ASP A 413 -10.23 16.38 -0.78
CA ASP A 413 -10.69 17.75 -0.98
C ASP A 413 -10.68 18.49 0.37
N MET A 414 -10.49 19.80 0.36
CA MET A 414 -10.28 20.62 1.56
C MET A 414 -11.17 21.87 1.49
N LEU A 415 -12.49 21.71 1.69
CA LEU A 415 -13.47 22.79 1.49
C LEU A 415 -13.17 24.02 2.35
N PHE A 416 -12.97 23.82 3.65
CA PHE A 416 -12.55 24.86 4.59
C PHE A 416 -11.89 24.22 5.81
N ASP A 417 -11.10 25.02 6.53
CA ASP A 417 -10.46 24.64 7.79
C ASP A 417 -11.49 24.69 8.93
N TRP A 418 -11.72 23.55 9.57
CA TRP A 418 -12.69 23.40 10.66
C TRP A 418 -12.06 23.20 12.04
N ARG A 419 -10.76 23.44 12.19
CA ARG A 419 -10.04 23.30 13.47
C ARG A 419 -10.61 24.13 14.61
N GLY A 420 -11.22 25.27 14.30
CA GLY A 420 -11.90 26.12 15.29
C GLY A 420 -13.25 25.59 15.76
N PHE A 421 -13.87 24.66 15.03
CA PHE A 421 -15.21 24.13 15.32
C PHE A 421 -15.18 22.70 15.87
N MET A 422 -14.24 21.88 15.42
CA MET A 422 -14.16 20.47 15.79
C MET A 422 -13.13 20.21 16.89
N PRO A 423 -13.36 19.23 17.78
CA PRO A 423 -12.37 18.83 18.78
C PRO A 423 -11.04 18.35 18.16
N GLN A 424 -9.94 18.55 18.90
CA GLN A 424 -8.59 18.21 18.45
C GLN A 424 -8.41 16.73 18.06
N PHE A 425 -9.12 15.80 18.72
CA PHE A 425 -9.04 14.38 18.37
C PHE A 425 -9.61 14.06 16.96
N VAL A 426 -10.49 14.92 16.44
CA VAL A 426 -11.02 14.80 15.07
C VAL A 426 -10.08 15.47 14.07
N THR A 427 -9.60 16.66 14.40
CA THR A 427 -8.83 17.48 13.46
C THR A 427 -7.34 17.14 13.42
N GLY A 428 -6.86 16.41 14.43
CA GLY A 428 -5.47 16.00 14.57
C GLY A 428 -4.96 15.05 13.50
N GLY A 429 -5.84 14.39 12.73
CA GLY A 429 -5.43 13.52 11.62
C GLY A 429 -4.85 12.15 12.01
N VAL A 430 -4.69 11.89 13.31
CA VAL A 430 -4.11 10.67 13.88
C VAL A 430 -5.21 9.72 14.35
N GLY A 431 -5.03 8.42 14.13
CA GLY A 431 -5.98 7.40 14.55
C GLY A 431 -7.23 7.32 13.69
N PHE A 432 -8.20 6.51 14.12
CA PHE A 432 -9.40 6.21 13.33
C PHE A 432 -10.35 7.42 13.20
N PHE A 433 -10.50 8.19 14.29
CA PHE A 433 -11.36 9.38 14.31
C PHE A 433 -10.64 10.67 13.90
N GLY A 434 -9.32 10.62 13.68
CA GLY A 434 -8.52 11.74 13.18
C GLY A 434 -8.73 11.96 11.69
N LEU A 435 -9.82 12.63 11.35
CA LEU A 435 -10.25 12.96 10.00
C LEU A 435 -9.36 14.01 9.30
N GLY A 436 -8.69 14.83 10.09
CA GLY A 436 -7.76 15.85 9.60
C GLY A 436 -8.30 17.29 9.75
N PRO A 437 -7.48 18.29 9.42
CA PRO A 437 -7.76 19.69 9.74
C PRO A 437 -8.79 20.37 8.85
N TYR A 438 -9.27 19.70 7.79
CA TYR A 438 -10.22 20.27 6.83
C TYR A 438 -11.53 19.49 6.79
N PHE A 439 -12.61 20.18 6.44
CA PHE A 439 -13.88 19.56 6.08
C PHE A 439 -13.88 19.15 4.60
N ASN A 440 -14.20 17.89 4.33
CA ASN A 440 -14.12 17.28 2.99
C ASN A 440 -15.53 17.01 2.48
N LEU A 441 -15.95 17.69 1.41
CA LEU A 441 -17.29 17.66 0.83
C LEU A 441 -17.54 16.41 -0.02
N LEU A 442 -16.57 16.01 -0.86
CA LEU A 442 -16.78 14.93 -1.83
C LEU A 442 -17.03 13.56 -1.17
N PRO A 443 -16.35 13.18 -0.08
CA PRO A 443 -16.70 11.98 0.68
C PRO A 443 -18.13 12.01 1.21
N ILE A 444 -18.61 13.15 1.71
CA ILE A 444 -19.99 13.29 2.22
C ILE A 444 -21.01 13.09 1.09
N LEU A 445 -20.78 13.71 -0.07
CA LEU A 445 -21.61 13.50 -1.25
C LEU A 445 -21.58 12.04 -1.73
N THR A 446 -20.42 11.40 -1.69
CA THR A 446 -20.25 9.99 -2.06
C THR A 446 -21.09 9.08 -1.15
N ILE A 447 -21.01 9.25 0.17
CA ILE A 447 -21.77 8.45 1.12
C ILE A 447 -23.27 8.73 1.01
N ALA A 448 -23.66 10.00 0.85
CA ALA A 448 -25.07 10.34 0.62
C ALA A 448 -25.62 9.63 -0.63
N LEU A 449 -24.87 9.63 -1.73
CA LEU A 449 -25.24 8.89 -2.94
C LEU A 449 -25.31 7.39 -2.71
N PHE A 450 -24.37 6.79 -1.98
CA PHE A 450 -24.44 5.37 -1.63
C PHE A 450 -25.68 5.04 -0.81
N LEU A 451 -26.04 5.86 0.19
CA LEU A 451 -27.26 5.66 0.98
C LEU A 451 -28.52 5.80 0.12
N VAL A 452 -28.55 6.75 -0.82
CA VAL A 452 -29.64 6.92 -1.78
C VAL A 452 -29.76 5.69 -2.69
N GLN A 453 -28.64 5.23 -3.26
CA GLN A 453 -28.59 4.03 -4.09
C GLN A 453 -29.01 2.77 -3.32
N GLN A 454 -28.51 2.63 -2.10
CA GLN A 454 -28.86 1.53 -1.20
C GLN A 454 -30.38 1.48 -0.99
N LYS A 455 -31.00 2.63 -0.68
CA LYS A 455 -32.44 2.75 -0.51
C LYS A 455 -33.22 2.45 -1.80
N MET A 456 -32.64 2.77 -2.96
CA MET A 456 -33.28 2.59 -4.27
C MET A 456 -33.18 1.15 -4.81
N PHE A 457 -32.06 0.47 -4.57
CA PHE A 457 -31.74 -0.82 -5.16
C PHE A 457 -32.03 -2.00 -4.23
N MET A 458 -32.16 -1.78 -2.92
CA MET A 458 -32.53 -2.86 -2.00
C MET A 458 -34.04 -3.11 -1.93
N PRO A 459 -34.47 -4.39 -1.94
CA PRO A 459 -35.85 -4.76 -1.67
C PRO A 459 -36.24 -4.54 -0.19
N PRO A 460 -37.54 -4.39 0.13
CA PRO A 460 -38.02 -4.34 1.51
C PRO A 460 -37.59 -5.59 2.30
N ALA A 461 -37.23 -5.42 3.57
CA ALA A 461 -36.81 -6.53 4.42
C ALA A 461 -37.96 -7.55 4.59
N ALA A 462 -37.65 -8.83 4.40
CA ALA A 462 -38.64 -9.90 4.46
C ALA A 462 -38.91 -10.40 5.88
N ASP A 463 -37.88 -10.37 6.72
CA ASP A 463 -37.83 -10.87 8.10
C ASP A 463 -36.95 -9.94 8.97
N ASP A 464 -36.96 -10.16 10.28
CA ASP A 464 -36.17 -9.36 11.22
C ASP A 464 -34.66 -9.55 11.03
N GLN A 465 -34.24 -10.71 10.51
CA GLN A 465 -32.85 -10.97 10.11
C GLN A 465 -32.44 -10.12 8.90
N ALA A 466 -33.29 -9.97 7.87
CA ALA A 466 -33.02 -9.05 6.76
C ALA A 466 -33.03 -7.59 7.20
N LYS A 467 -33.88 -7.19 8.15
CA LYS A 467 -33.84 -5.83 8.72
C LYS A 467 -32.51 -5.58 9.44
N MET A 468 -32.05 -6.55 10.23
CA MET A 468 -30.75 -6.48 10.89
C MET A 468 -29.61 -6.36 9.86
N GLN A 469 -29.63 -7.15 8.78
CA GLN A 469 -28.65 -7.05 7.69
C GLN A 469 -28.69 -5.66 7.01
N GLN A 470 -29.88 -5.10 6.77
CA GLN A 470 -30.02 -3.76 6.19
C GLN A 470 -29.46 -2.67 7.10
N ASN A 471 -29.73 -2.74 8.40
CA ASN A 471 -29.21 -1.79 9.38
C ASN A 471 -27.69 -1.92 9.52
N MET A 472 -27.15 -3.14 9.51
CA MET A 472 -25.72 -3.39 9.48
C MET A 472 -25.06 -2.80 8.22
N MET A 473 -25.67 -2.97 7.05
CA MET A 473 -25.16 -2.38 5.80
C MET A 473 -25.19 -0.84 5.82
N LYS A 474 -26.24 -0.23 6.40
CA LYS A 474 -26.30 1.24 6.59
C LYS A 474 -25.19 1.72 7.53
N PHE A 475 -25.01 1.04 8.67
CA PHE A 475 -23.95 1.36 9.62
C PHE A 475 -22.57 1.23 8.96
N MET A 476 -22.34 0.16 8.20
CA MET A 476 -21.11 -0.06 7.44
C MET A 476 -20.85 1.08 6.45
N MET A 477 -21.87 1.62 5.78
CA MET A 477 -21.70 2.77 4.88
C MET A 477 -21.32 4.05 5.62
N ILE A 478 -21.94 4.32 6.78
CA ILE A 478 -21.59 5.47 7.60
C ILE A 478 -20.15 5.32 8.12
N PHE A 479 -19.80 4.14 8.61
CA PHE A 479 -18.44 3.78 9.01
C PHE A 479 -17.43 3.97 7.87
N MET A 480 -17.78 3.51 6.67
CA MET A 480 -16.97 3.71 5.46
C MET A 480 -16.80 5.19 5.13
N GLY A 481 -17.75 6.06 5.49
CA GLY A 481 -17.62 7.51 5.38
C GLY A 481 -16.45 8.09 6.17
N PHE A 482 -16.20 7.60 7.38
CA PHE A 482 -15.03 8.00 8.16
C PHE A 482 -13.72 7.57 7.50
N VAL A 483 -13.69 6.37 6.93
CA VAL A 483 -12.52 5.86 6.19
C VAL A 483 -12.30 6.65 4.90
N PHE A 484 -13.37 6.94 4.16
CA PHE A 484 -13.35 7.67 2.89
C PHE A 484 -13.03 9.14 3.05
N PHE A 485 -13.19 9.70 4.24
CA PHE A 485 -12.89 11.10 4.48
C PHE A 485 -11.44 11.46 4.13
N LYS A 486 -10.50 10.52 4.30
CA LYS A 486 -9.07 10.71 4.04
C LYS A 486 -8.62 10.22 2.66
N VAL A 487 -9.56 9.83 1.81
CA VAL A 487 -9.28 9.30 0.48
C VAL A 487 -9.12 10.44 -0.53
N ALA A 488 -8.33 10.20 -1.57
CA ALA A 488 -8.13 11.13 -2.68
C ALA A 488 -9.46 11.53 -3.35
N SER A 489 -9.64 12.83 -3.60
CA SER A 489 -10.83 13.41 -4.20
C SER A 489 -11.15 12.86 -5.59
N GLY A 490 -10.14 12.50 -6.38
CA GLY A 490 -10.32 11.82 -7.67
C GLY A 490 -11.03 10.46 -7.54
N LEU A 491 -10.82 9.73 -6.46
CA LEU A 491 -11.57 8.50 -6.19
C LEU A 491 -13.01 8.79 -5.78
N CYS A 492 -13.24 9.80 -4.95
CA CYS A 492 -14.60 10.25 -4.63
C CYS A 492 -15.36 10.66 -5.90
N LEU A 493 -14.70 11.37 -6.81
CA LEU A 493 -15.27 11.76 -8.09
C LEU A 493 -15.68 10.55 -8.93
N TYR A 494 -14.80 9.53 -9.02
CA TYR A 494 -15.15 8.26 -9.64
C TYR A 494 -16.42 7.69 -9.01
N PHE A 495 -16.49 7.58 -7.68
CA PHE A 495 -17.67 7.01 -7.03
C PHE A 495 -18.95 7.82 -7.25
N ILE A 496 -18.86 9.15 -7.25
CA ILE A 496 -19.99 10.03 -7.56
C ILE A 496 -20.47 9.76 -9.00
N ALA A 497 -19.58 9.81 -9.99
CA ALA A 497 -19.92 9.53 -11.39
C ALA A 497 -20.50 8.12 -11.58
N SER A 498 -19.87 7.13 -10.96
CA SER A 498 -20.29 5.72 -10.95
C SER A 498 -21.68 5.56 -10.33
N SER A 499 -21.97 6.35 -9.29
CA SER A 499 -23.25 6.29 -8.59
C SER A 499 -24.37 6.95 -9.40
N LEU A 500 -24.09 8.12 -9.97
CA LEU A 500 -25.01 8.81 -10.86
C LEU A 500 -25.34 7.96 -12.08
N TRP A 501 -24.34 7.30 -12.66
CA TRP A 501 -24.55 6.33 -13.74
C TRP A 501 -25.47 5.19 -13.29
N GLY A 502 -25.23 4.56 -12.14
CA GLY A 502 -26.11 3.50 -11.64
C GLY A 502 -27.56 3.95 -11.41
N VAL A 503 -27.77 5.18 -10.95
CA VAL A 503 -29.12 5.76 -10.82
C VAL A 503 -29.75 5.97 -12.21
N ALA A 504 -28.98 6.44 -13.18
CA ALA A 504 -29.43 6.58 -14.57
C ALA A 504 -29.77 5.22 -15.19
N GLU A 505 -28.91 4.21 -15.07
CA GLU A 505 -29.15 2.83 -15.51
C GLU A 505 -30.47 2.29 -14.93
N ARG A 506 -30.69 2.46 -13.62
CA ARG A 506 -31.92 1.99 -12.97
C ARG A 506 -33.17 2.66 -13.52
N LYS A 507 -33.09 3.95 -13.88
CA LYS A 507 -34.20 4.69 -14.48
C LYS A 507 -34.46 4.28 -15.93
N LEU A 508 -33.43 3.89 -16.68
CA LEU A 508 -33.53 3.42 -18.06
C LEU A 508 -34.10 1.99 -18.16
N LEU A 509 -33.88 1.17 -17.14
CA LEU A 509 -34.47 -0.15 -17.04
C LEU A 509 -36.00 -0.07 -16.80
N PRO A 510 -36.81 -0.92 -17.45
CA PRO A 510 -38.26 -0.92 -17.26
C PRO A 510 -38.65 -1.03 -15.78
N LYS A 511 -39.50 -0.11 -15.32
CA LYS A 511 -40.13 -0.20 -14.00
C LYS A 511 -41.04 -1.43 -13.99
N THR A 512 -40.83 -2.34 -13.05
CA THR A 512 -41.68 -3.52 -12.89
C THR A 512 -43.07 -3.11 -12.41
N ALA A 513 -44.09 -3.77 -12.98
CA ALA A 513 -45.47 -3.67 -12.54
C ALA A 513 -45.60 -4.09 -11.07
N PRO A 514 -46.56 -3.50 -10.31
CA PRO A 514 -46.78 -3.87 -8.92
C PRO A 514 -47.15 -5.35 -8.81
N PRO A 515 -46.79 -6.02 -7.70
CA PRO A 515 -47.12 -7.42 -7.48
C PRO A 515 -48.65 -7.53 -7.39
N GLY A 516 -49.29 -8.00 -8.47
CA GLY A 516 -50.75 -8.17 -8.52
C GLY A 516 -51.41 -8.03 -9.90
N SER A 517 -50.75 -7.45 -10.93
CA SER A 517 -51.36 -7.37 -12.28
C SER A 517 -51.02 -8.63 -13.08
N GLY A 518 -51.89 -9.64 -12.98
CA GLY A 518 -51.71 -10.95 -13.60
C GLY A 518 -51.73 -10.97 -15.13
N GLY A 519 -51.02 -11.93 -15.69
CA GLY A 519 -51.24 -12.46 -17.03
C GLY A 519 -51.53 -13.96 -16.92
N ARG A 520 -52.76 -14.36 -17.27
CA ARG A 520 -53.14 -15.77 -17.45
C ARG A 520 -52.25 -16.36 -18.55
N SER A 521 -51.40 -17.31 -18.19
CA SER A 521 -50.84 -18.28 -19.13
C SER A 521 -51.72 -19.52 -19.09
N GLU A 522 -52.44 -19.69 -20.18
CA GLU A 522 -53.12 -20.86 -20.72
C GLU A 522 -53.12 -22.18 -19.91
N THR A 523 -54.36 -22.66 -19.73
CA THR A 523 -54.82 -23.99 -19.38
C THR A 523 -53.90 -25.17 -19.72
N SER A 524 -53.35 -25.81 -18.69
CA SER A 524 -53.13 -27.26 -18.67
C SER A 524 -53.97 -27.87 -17.55
N LYS A 525 -54.80 -28.87 -17.91
CA LYS A 525 -55.79 -29.58 -17.08
C LYS A 525 -55.27 -29.96 -15.67
N PRO A 526 -56.14 -29.99 -14.64
CA PRO A 526 -55.74 -30.39 -13.30
C PRO A 526 -55.53 -31.91 -13.22
N ASP A 527 -54.29 -32.36 -13.00
CA ASP A 527 -54.01 -33.73 -12.57
C ASP A 527 -54.39 -33.87 -11.09
N LYS A 528 -55.37 -34.72 -10.81
CA LYS A 528 -55.82 -35.06 -9.45
C LYS A 528 -54.77 -35.96 -8.80
N ARG A 529 -53.74 -35.38 -8.20
CA ARG A 529 -52.92 -36.05 -7.17
C ARG A 529 -52.77 -35.17 -5.94
N VAL A 530 -53.57 -35.52 -4.93
CA VAL A 530 -53.43 -35.08 -3.54
C VAL A 530 -52.00 -35.36 -3.07
N PRO A 531 -51.25 -34.39 -2.51
CA PRO A 531 -50.03 -34.70 -1.79
C PRO A 531 -50.41 -35.48 -0.53
N GLN A 532 -50.06 -36.76 -0.46
CA GLN A 532 -50.17 -37.54 0.77
C GLN A 532 -49.31 -36.88 1.86
N ARG A 533 -49.90 -36.65 3.03
CA ARG A 533 -49.16 -36.34 4.26
C ARG A 533 -48.11 -37.43 4.50
N PRO A 534 -46.85 -37.10 4.86
CA PRO A 534 -45.93 -38.13 5.35
C PRO A 534 -46.51 -38.74 6.64
N LYS A 535 -46.57 -40.07 6.69
CA LYS A 535 -47.02 -40.84 7.87
C LYS A 535 -46.11 -40.54 9.08
N PRO A 536 -46.63 -40.53 10.31
CA PRO A 536 -45.79 -40.50 11.51
C PRO A 536 -44.89 -41.73 11.54
N VAL A 537 -43.60 -41.53 11.82
CA VAL A 537 -42.65 -42.62 12.08
C VAL A 537 -42.86 -43.07 13.53
N GLU A 538 -43.34 -44.29 13.73
CA GLU A 538 -43.38 -44.96 15.04
C GLU A 538 -41.96 -45.22 15.57
N PRO A 539 -41.74 -45.16 16.89
CA PRO A 539 -40.43 -45.38 17.49
C PRO A 539 -40.03 -46.86 17.43
N LYS A 540 -38.83 -47.16 16.93
CA LYS A 540 -38.27 -48.52 16.95
C LYS A 540 -37.91 -48.94 18.39
N PRO A 541 -38.16 -50.21 18.79
CA PRO A 541 -37.83 -50.69 20.13
C PRO A 541 -36.32 -50.94 20.30
N ALA A 542 -35.86 -50.80 21.55
CA ALA A 542 -34.48 -51.00 21.98
C ALA A 542 -34.00 -52.45 21.79
N ILE A 543 -32.73 -52.62 21.38
CA ILE A 543 -32.04 -53.91 21.32
C ILE A 543 -30.92 -53.91 22.37
N PRO A 544 -30.70 -55.01 23.13
CA PRO A 544 -29.88 -55.01 24.35
C PRO A 544 -28.37 -55.17 24.09
N LYS A 545 -27.57 -54.76 25.09
CA LYS A 545 -26.10 -54.85 25.15
C LYS A 545 -25.60 -56.26 25.52
N ALA A 546 -24.49 -56.71 24.92
CA ALA A 546 -23.30 -57.37 25.51
C ALA A 546 -22.41 -58.01 24.42
N PRO A 547 -21.16 -58.47 24.68
CA PRO A 547 -20.04 -57.87 25.42
C PRO A 547 -18.78 -57.68 24.53
N ARG A 548 -17.75 -57.00 25.06
CA ARG A 548 -16.42 -56.81 24.41
C ARG A 548 -15.45 -57.94 24.76
N ALA A 549 -14.65 -58.38 23.78
CA ALA A 549 -13.35 -59.04 23.96
C ALA A 549 -12.44 -58.71 22.75
N GLY A 550 -11.32 -57.99 22.96
CA GLY A 550 -9.95 -58.41 22.63
C GLY A 550 -9.55 -58.00 21.20
N SER A 551 -8.42 -57.38 20.88
CA SER A 551 -7.08 -57.38 21.47
C SER A 551 -6.24 -56.17 20.96
N ASN A 552 -5.26 -55.81 21.79
CA ASN A 552 -3.98 -55.08 21.61
C ASN A 552 -3.62 -54.43 20.26
N HIS A 553 -3.19 -53.16 20.33
CA HIS A 553 -1.75 -52.84 20.18
C HIS A 553 -1.40 -51.46 20.80
N ASP A 554 -0.32 -51.53 21.57
CA ASP A 554 0.66 -50.54 22.08
C ASP A 554 0.72 -49.17 21.39
N GLY A 555 1.11 -48.06 22.03
CA GLY A 555 1.67 -47.88 23.36
C GLY A 555 1.97 -46.40 23.68
N ALA A 556 2.26 -46.19 24.96
CA ALA A 556 2.94 -45.04 25.59
C ALA A 556 2.17 -43.69 25.70
N ALA A 557 1.36 -43.59 26.75
CA ALA A 557 1.03 -42.35 27.43
C ALA A 557 1.81 -42.23 28.75
N GLY A 558 2.40 -41.07 28.99
CA GLY A 558 2.32 -40.28 30.23
C GLY A 558 2.63 -40.93 31.59
N SER A 559 3.63 -40.38 32.27
CA SER A 559 3.68 -40.37 33.73
C SER A 559 2.91 -39.16 34.28
N LYS A 560 1.75 -39.41 34.89
CA LYS A 560 1.10 -38.52 35.87
C LYS A 560 1.54 -38.96 37.27
N LYS A 561 1.89 -38.02 38.14
CA LYS A 561 1.59 -38.15 39.57
C LYS A 561 1.10 -36.83 40.18
N LYS A 562 -0.15 -36.87 40.63
CA LYS A 562 -0.84 -35.92 41.52
C LYS A 562 -0.32 -36.05 42.96
N LYS A 563 -0.63 -35.00 43.74
CA LYS A 563 -0.58 -34.77 45.21
C LYS A 563 0.62 -33.88 45.59
N LYS A 564 0.49 -32.83 46.40
CA LYS A 564 -0.40 -32.64 47.56
C LYS A 564 -0.43 -31.15 47.97
N LYS A 565 -1.50 -30.80 48.69
CA LYS A 565 -1.83 -29.58 49.43
C LYS A 565 -0.68 -28.78 50.08
N SER A 566 -0.84 -27.46 49.99
CA SER A 566 -0.62 -26.38 50.98
C SER A 566 0.26 -26.61 52.22
N ARG A 567 1.30 -25.77 52.33
CA ARG A 567 1.91 -25.12 53.53
C ARG A 567 2.93 -24.14 52.90
N GLY A 568 2.83 -22.81 53.02
CA GLY A 568 2.83 -21.98 54.23
C GLY A 568 4.16 -21.21 54.24
N ASN A 569 4.10 -19.87 54.29
CA ASN A 569 5.18 -18.88 54.57
C ASN A 569 6.54 -19.11 53.90
N ARG A 570 6.99 -18.21 53.02
CA ARG A 570 7.57 -16.89 53.33
C ARG A 570 7.83 -16.16 52.02
#